data_AF-A0A636KHF1-F1
#
_entry.id   AF-A0A636KHF1-F1
#
_cell.length_a   1.000
_cell.length_b   1.000
_cell.length_c   1.000
_cell.angle_alpha   90.00
_cell.angle_beta   90.00
_cell.angle_gamma   90.00
#
_symmetry.space_group_name_H-M   'P 1'
#
loop_
_entity.id
_entity.type
_entity.pdbx_description
1 polymer ?
#
loop_
_entity_poly.entity_id
_entity_poly.type
_entity_poly.pdbx_seq_one_letter_code
_entity_poly.pdbx_strand_id
1 'polypeptide(L)'
;MKKPVFFLLTMLICSYISFACANISDYKVMTWNLQGSSASTENKWNINVSRLLRGSDGIDILMVQEAGVIPTSAIPTGRHIQPFGVGIPIEEYTWNLGTSSREDIRYIYYSRIDVGARRVNLAIVSRQRADNVHVLRPVTVASRPIIGI
;
A
#
# COMPACT_ATOMS: atom_id res chain seq x y z
N MET A 1 9.66 -10.56 -50.09
CA MET A 1 8.31 -10.91 -49.58
C MET A 1 8.28 -11.45 -48.12
N LYS A 2 9.34 -11.34 -47.30
CA LYS A 2 9.36 -11.91 -45.92
C LYS A 2 8.95 -10.95 -44.78
N LYS A 3 8.95 -9.64 -45.02
CA LYS A 3 8.61 -8.59 -44.02
C LYS A 3 7.15 -8.58 -43.52
N PRO A 4 6.11 -8.82 -44.35
CA PRO A 4 4.73 -8.72 -43.87
C PRO A 4 4.34 -9.89 -42.94
N VAL A 5 4.92 -11.07 -43.16
CA VAL A 5 4.68 -12.26 -42.32
C VAL A 5 5.27 -12.08 -40.92
N PHE A 6 6.45 -11.47 -40.80
CA PHE A 6 7.06 -11.15 -39.52
C PHE A 6 6.21 -10.15 -38.72
N PHE A 7 5.71 -9.09 -39.37
CA PHE A 7 4.84 -8.10 -38.72
C PHE A 7 3.51 -8.69 -38.24
N LEU A 8 2.90 -9.57 -39.06
CA LEU A 8 1.67 -10.26 -38.71
C LEU A 8 1.88 -11.19 -37.51
N LEU A 9 3.01 -11.91 -37.47
CA LEU A 9 3.36 -12.80 -36.37
C LEU A 9 3.59 -12.03 -35.06
N THR A 10 4.28 -10.88 -35.13
CA THR A 10 4.50 -10.02 -33.95
C THR A 10 3.19 -9.44 -33.42
N MET A 11 2.28 -8.97 -34.30
CA MET A 11 0.96 -8.51 -33.86
C MET A 11 0.13 -9.63 -33.22
N LEU A 12 0.19 -10.84 -33.77
CA LEU A 12 -0.53 -12.00 -33.21
C LEU A 12 0.02 -12.35 -31.82
N ILE A 13 1.34 -12.39 -31.64
CA ILE A 13 1.98 -12.65 -30.35
C ILE A 13 1.60 -11.56 -29.34
N CYS A 14 1.62 -10.28 -29.75
CA CYS A 14 1.21 -9.17 -28.89
C CYS A 14 -0.29 -9.20 -28.54
N SER A 15 -1.17 -9.72 -29.41
CA SER A 15 -2.61 -9.84 -29.11
C SER A 15 -2.94 -11.01 -28.19
N TYR A 16 -2.04 -12.00 -28.05
CA TYR A 16 -2.16 -13.11 -27.09
C TYR A 16 -1.50 -12.84 -25.74
N ILE A 17 -0.87 -11.67 -25.54
CA ILE A 17 -0.44 -11.23 -24.20
C ILE A 17 -1.72 -10.92 -23.42
N SER A 18 -2.27 -11.96 -22.79
CA SER A 18 -3.37 -11.81 -21.85
C SER A 18 -2.85 -10.97 -20.70
N PHE A 19 -3.56 -9.89 -20.37
CA PHE A 19 -3.35 -9.17 -19.12
C PHE A 19 -3.64 -10.15 -17.98
N ALA A 20 -2.60 -10.77 -17.44
CA ALA A 20 -2.72 -11.57 -16.23
C ALA A 20 -3.01 -10.60 -15.08
N CYS A 21 -4.29 -10.46 -14.71
CA CYS A 21 -4.66 -9.81 -13.46
C CYS A 21 -4.21 -10.73 -12.33
N ALA A 22 -3.42 -10.21 -11.39
CA ALA A 22 -3.04 -10.96 -10.21
C ALA A 22 -4.29 -11.30 -9.39
N ASN A 23 -4.38 -12.54 -8.94
CA ASN A 23 -5.43 -13.01 -8.04
C ASN A 23 -5.05 -12.71 -6.59
N ILE A 24 -6.01 -12.63 -5.68
CA ILE A 24 -5.71 -12.46 -4.24
C ILE A 24 -4.81 -13.56 -3.70
N SER A 25 -4.90 -14.78 -4.27
CA SER A 25 -4.06 -15.93 -3.92
C SER A 25 -2.59 -15.76 -4.27
N ASP A 26 -2.26 -14.81 -5.14
CA ASP A 26 -0.89 -14.57 -5.58
C ASP A 26 -0.12 -13.68 -4.59
N TYR A 27 -0.82 -13.12 -3.60
CA TYR A 27 -0.26 -12.22 -2.59
C TYR A 27 -0.27 -12.85 -1.19
N LYS A 28 0.82 -12.65 -0.46
CA LYS A 28 0.84 -12.86 0.99
C LYS A 28 0.17 -11.66 1.65
N VAL A 29 -1.08 -11.83 2.06
CA VAL A 29 -1.90 -10.79 2.70
C VAL A 29 -2.01 -11.02 4.20
N MET A 30 -1.90 -9.96 5.00
CA MET A 30 -2.12 -10.01 6.44
C MET A 30 -2.82 -8.75 6.95
N THR A 31 -3.49 -8.87 8.09
CA THR A 31 -4.01 -7.73 8.85
C THR A 31 -3.43 -7.71 10.26
N TRP A 32 -3.17 -6.53 10.80
CA TRP A 32 -2.75 -6.37 12.18
C TRP A 32 -3.28 -5.07 12.81
N ASN A 33 -3.97 -5.19 13.94
CA ASN A 33 -4.23 -4.05 14.80
C ASN A 33 -3.01 -3.76 15.67
N LEU A 34 -2.32 -2.65 15.38
CA LEU A 34 -1.07 -2.25 16.02
C LEU A 34 -1.27 -1.78 17.47
N GLN A 35 -2.50 -1.39 17.85
CA GLN A 35 -2.81 -0.70 19.10
C GLN A 35 -1.86 0.49 19.33
N GLY A 36 -1.76 1.38 18.35
CA GLY A 36 -0.85 2.53 18.37
C GLY A 36 -1.13 3.47 19.55
N SER A 37 -0.10 3.74 20.34
CA SER A 37 -0.02 4.90 21.24
C SER A 37 1.13 5.78 20.79
N SER A 38 0.96 7.10 20.87
CA SER A 38 1.87 8.10 20.29
C SER A 38 3.34 7.97 20.74
N ALA A 39 3.63 7.35 21.89
CA ALA A 39 4.99 7.16 22.40
C ALA A 39 5.69 5.86 21.96
N SER A 40 4.94 4.81 21.58
CA SER A 40 5.51 3.47 21.30
C SER A 40 5.41 3.03 19.83
N THR A 41 4.75 3.83 19.00
CA THR A 41 4.38 3.42 17.64
C THR A 41 5.60 3.28 16.71
N GLU A 42 6.59 4.15 16.82
CA GLU A 42 7.82 4.08 15.99
C GLU A 42 8.54 2.72 16.15
N ASN A 43 8.61 2.20 17.38
CA ASN A 43 9.22 0.90 17.65
C ASN A 43 8.39 -0.24 17.04
N LYS A 44 7.06 -0.20 17.15
CA LYS A 44 6.20 -1.25 16.56
C LYS A 44 6.35 -1.31 15.05
N TRP A 45 6.47 -0.16 14.38
CA TRP A 45 6.74 -0.13 12.96
C TRP A 45 8.15 -0.63 12.60
N ASN A 46 9.18 -0.02 13.19
CA ASN A 46 10.57 -0.30 12.83
C ASN A 46 11.05 -1.70 13.25
N ILE A 47 10.42 -2.34 14.25
CA ILE A 47 10.79 -3.68 14.72
C ILE A 47 9.82 -4.75 14.22
N ASN A 48 8.52 -4.60 14.49
CA ASN A 48 7.56 -5.66 14.23
C ASN A 48 7.06 -5.62 12.79
N VAL A 49 6.56 -4.47 12.33
CA VAL A 49 6.03 -4.34 10.96
C VAL A 49 7.13 -4.56 9.93
N SER A 50 8.31 -3.96 10.13
CA SER A 50 9.45 -4.17 9.22
C SER A 50 9.85 -5.65 9.12
N ARG A 51 9.85 -6.40 10.22
CA ARG A 51 10.17 -7.83 10.25
C ARG A 51 9.16 -8.67 9.47
N LEU A 52 7.88 -8.31 9.51
CA LEU A 52 6.82 -8.99 8.75
C LEU A 52 6.95 -8.75 7.24
N LEU A 53 7.44 -7.59 6.84
CA LEU A 53 7.50 -7.17 5.43
C LEU A 53 8.81 -7.56 4.74
N ARG A 54 9.93 -7.57 5.47
CA ARG A 54 11.28 -7.72 4.91
C ARG A 54 11.49 -9.04 4.16
N GLY A 55 12.31 -8.97 3.13
CA GLY A 55 12.76 -10.13 2.35
C GLY A 55 11.78 -10.56 1.26
N SER A 56 12.20 -11.54 0.47
CA SER A 56 11.39 -12.15 -0.60
C SER A 56 10.16 -12.86 -0.05
N ASP A 57 10.27 -13.41 1.17
CA ASP A 57 9.18 -14.14 1.80
C ASP A 57 8.24 -13.30 2.66
N GLY A 58 8.59 -12.03 2.88
CA GLY A 58 7.78 -11.10 3.64
C GLY A 58 6.44 -10.79 2.97
N ILE A 59 5.52 -10.29 3.79
CA ILE A 59 4.15 -9.99 3.41
C ILE A 59 4.11 -8.97 2.27
N ASP A 60 3.25 -9.21 1.29
CA ASP A 60 3.08 -8.35 0.12
C ASP A 60 2.13 -7.21 0.41
N ILE A 61 1.02 -7.50 1.10
CA ILE A 61 -0.01 -6.52 1.49
C ILE A 61 -0.31 -6.67 2.98
N LEU A 62 -0.01 -5.65 3.76
CA LEU A 62 -0.30 -5.59 5.20
C LEU A 62 -1.30 -4.49 5.49
N MET A 63 -2.48 -4.87 5.98
CA MET A 63 -3.50 -3.93 6.48
C MET A 63 -3.24 -3.65 7.96
N VAL A 64 -3.09 -2.38 8.33
CA VAL A 64 -2.78 -1.97 9.70
C VAL A 64 -3.92 -1.12 10.26
N GLN A 65 -4.49 -1.58 11.39
CA GLN A 65 -5.45 -0.80 12.17
C GLN A 65 -4.76 -0.17 13.38
N GLU A 66 -5.29 0.96 13.84
CA GLU A 66 -4.71 1.75 14.92
C GLU A 66 -3.22 2.03 14.66
N ALA A 67 -2.93 2.40 13.42
CA ALA A 67 -1.59 2.55 12.86
C ALA A 67 -0.73 3.60 13.57
N GLY A 68 -1.33 4.42 14.45
CA GLY A 68 -0.68 5.53 15.13
C GLY A 68 -0.04 6.48 14.13
N VAL A 69 1.26 6.71 14.23
CA VAL A 69 2.08 7.47 13.29
C VAL A 69 2.96 6.50 12.49
N ILE A 70 3.00 6.65 11.17
CA ILE A 70 3.88 5.86 10.28
C ILE A 70 5.36 6.13 10.56
N PRO A 71 6.30 5.28 10.09
CA PRO A 71 7.73 5.48 10.31
C PRO A 71 8.21 6.87 9.92
N THR A 72 9.06 7.46 10.74
CA THR A 72 9.68 8.77 10.44
C THR A 72 10.56 8.77 9.18
N SER A 73 11.04 7.58 8.78
CA SER A 73 11.82 7.36 7.56
C SER A 73 10.97 7.21 6.30
N ALA A 74 9.64 7.19 6.41
CA ALA A 74 8.74 7.13 5.26
C ALA A 74 8.69 8.51 4.56
N ILE A 75 8.86 8.51 3.24
CA ILE A 75 8.98 9.72 2.42
C ILE A 75 7.69 9.91 1.62
N PRO A 76 7.03 11.08 1.67
CA PRO A 76 5.82 11.32 0.90
C PRO A 76 6.14 11.32 -0.60
N THR A 77 5.30 10.65 -1.39
CA THR A 77 5.44 10.60 -2.85
C THR A 77 4.90 11.84 -3.56
N GLY A 78 4.05 12.62 -2.87
CA GLY A 78 3.32 13.73 -3.47
C GLY A 78 2.15 13.30 -4.37
N ARG A 79 1.82 12.01 -4.45
CA ARG A 79 0.64 11.55 -5.19
C ARG A 79 -0.62 12.06 -4.50
N HIS A 80 -1.38 12.91 -5.18
CA HIS A 80 -2.68 13.37 -4.70
C HIS A 80 -3.73 12.26 -4.84
N ILE A 81 -4.06 11.60 -3.73
CA ILE A 81 -5.13 10.60 -3.67
C ILE A 81 -6.30 11.25 -2.94
N GLN A 82 -7.24 11.80 -3.70
CA GLN A 82 -8.48 12.30 -3.15
C GLN A 82 -9.63 11.47 -3.72
N PRO A 83 -10.17 10.51 -2.95
CA PRO A 83 -11.30 9.72 -3.39
C PRO A 83 -12.48 10.66 -3.63
N PHE A 84 -13.03 10.64 -4.84
CA PHE A 84 -14.01 11.63 -5.30
C PHE A 84 -15.20 11.69 -4.33
N GLY A 85 -15.49 12.88 -3.84
CA GLY A 85 -16.58 13.16 -2.90
C GLY A 85 -16.30 12.84 -1.44
N VAL A 86 -15.39 11.93 -1.08
CA VAL A 86 -15.34 11.30 0.26
C VAL A 86 -14.66 12.15 1.35
N GLY A 87 -13.84 13.13 1.00
CA GLY A 87 -13.24 14.08 1.95
C GLY A 87 -12.29 13.46 2.98
N ILE A 88 -11.96 12.18 2.85
CA ILE A 88 -11.02 11.46 3.73
C ILE A 88 -9.66 11.46 3.03
N PRO A 89 -8.62 12.08 3.63
CA PRO A 89 -7.30 12.13 3.04
C PRO A 89 -6.63 10.76 3.08
N ILE A 90 -6.04 10.37 1.94
CA ILE A 90 -5.08 9.27 1.85
C ILE A 90 -3.78 9.86 1.32
N GLU A 91 -2.70 9.61 2.04
CA GLU A 91 -1.35 10.02 1.67
C GLU A 91 -0.54 8.77 1.28
N GLU A 92 0.18 8.83 0.16
CA GLU A 92 1.07 7.76 -0.30
C GLU A 92 2.53 8.10 0.06
N TYR A 93 3.19 7.16 0.73
CA TYR A 93 4.60 7.24 1.11
C TYR A 93 5.39 6.08 0.54
N THR A 94 6.69 6.27 0.33
CA THR A 94 7.67 5.19 0.18
C THR A 94 8.43 4.96 1.48
N TRP A 95 8.73 3.72 1.78
CA TRP A 95 9.49 3.32 2.95
C TRP A 95 10.54 2.29 2.57
N ASN A 96 11.81 2.64 2.65
CA ASN A 96 12.91 1.72 2.36
C ASN A 96 13.20 0.85 3.58
N LEU A 97 12.88 -0.44 3.50
CA LEU A 97 13.18 -1.42 4.54
C LEU A 97 14.62 -1.96 4.48
N GLY A 98 15.30 -1.73 3.35
CA GLY A 98 16.67 -2.14 3.06
C GLY A 98 17.68 -1.04 3.36
N THR A 99 18.73 -0.97 2.52
CA THR A 99 19.78 0.05 2.59
C THR A 99 19.77 0.90 1.31
N SER A 100 20.57 1.97 1.29
CA SER A 100 20.77 2.77 0.07
C SER A 100 21.45 2.00 -1.07
N SER A 101 22.24 0.96 -0.76
CA SER A 101 22.91 0.12 -1.75
C SER A 101 22.06 -1.06 -2.23
N ARG A 102 21.04 -1.46 -1.45
CA ARG A 102 20.10 -2.52 -1.80
C ARG A 102 18.74 -2.19 -1.20
N GLU A 103 17.94 -1.50 -2.00
CA GLU A 103 16.64 -1.00 -1.58
C GLU A 103 15.59 -2.13 -1.49
N ASP A 104 14.70 -2.01 -0.50
CA ASP A 104 13.46 -2.79 -0.38
C ASP A 104 12.33 -1.79 -0.14
N ILE A 105 11.90 -1.13 -1.22
CA ILE A 105 10.91 -0.05 -1.17
C ILE A 105 9.51 -0.64 -1.00
N ARG A 106 8.81 -0.16 0.02
CA ARG A 106 7.38 -0.41 0.25
C ARG A 106 6.58 0.86 0.10
N TYR A 107 5.33 0.72 -0.34
CA TYR A 107 4.37 1.80 -0.43
C TYR A 107 3.46 1.77 0.78
N ILE A 108 3.26 2.92 1.43
CA ILE A 108 2.33 3.06 2.56
C ILE A 108 1.20 3.99 2.12
N TYR A 109 -0.03 3.48 2.16
CA TYR A 109 -1.26 4.24 1.98
C TYR A 109 -1.85 4.55 3.34
N TYR A 110 -1.69 5.79 3.78
CA TYR A 110 -1.99 6.21 5.15
C TYR A 110 -3.20 7.12 5.21
N SER A 111 -4.17 6.76 6.06
CA SER A 111 -5.33 7.59 6.34
C SER A 111 -5.27 8.14 7.76
N ARG A 112 -5.01 9.45 7.87
CA ARG A 112 -5.03 10.17 9.14
C ARG A 112 -6.47 10.57 9.49
N ILE A 113 -7.18 9.64 10.11
CA ILE A 113 -8.58 9.83 10.54
C ILE A 113 -8.64 10.52 11.90
N ASP A 114 -7.71 10.22 12.80
CA ASP A 114 -7.65 10.81 14.13
C ASP A 114 -6.74 12.04 14.13
N VAL A 115 -7.35 13.22 13.93
CA VAL A 115 -6.66 14.51 14.03
C VAL A 115 -6.29 14.90 15.46
N GLY A 116 -6.86 14.23 16.47
CA GLY A 116 -6.66 14.48 17.89
C GLY A 116 -5.56 13.60 18.48
N ALA A 117 -5.94 12.48 19.09
CA ALA A 117 -5.02 11.61 19.82
C ALA A 117 -4.09 10.79 18.90
N ARG A 118 -4.35 10.79 17.59
CA ARG A 118 -3.61 10.08 16.53
C ARG A 118 -3.44 8.58 16.79
N ARG A 119 -4.46 7.91 17.34
CA ARG A 119 -4.39 6.48 17.72
C ARG A 119 -5.10 5.59 16.71
N VAL A 120 -6.24 6.03 16.19
CA VAL A 120 -7.14 5.19 15.36
C VAL A 120 -6.94 5.36 13.85
N ASN A 121 -5.72 5.70 13.43
CA ASN A 121 -5.39 5.83 12.02
C ASN A 121 -5.34 4.46 11.31
N LEU A 122 -5.50 4.47 9.99
CA LEU A 122 -5.44 3.26 9.15
C LEU A 122 -4.25 3.35 8.20
N ALA A 123 -3.65 2.22 7.89
CA ALA A 123 -2.64 2.12 6.83
C ALA A 123 -2.77 0.83 6.04
N ILE A 124 -2.38 0.86 4.77
CA ILE A 124 -2.07 -0.33 3.98
C ILE A 124 -0.61 -0.22 3.54
N VAL A 125 0.20 -1.23 3.82
CA VAL A 125 1.55 -1.35 3.29
C VAL A 125 1.54 -2.34 2.14
N SER A 126 2.14 -1.97 1.01
CA SER A 126 2.21 -2.80 -0.19
C SER A 126 3.64 -2.91 -0.71
N ARG A 127 4.00 -4.08 -1.23
CA ARG A 127 5.25 -4.31 -1.96
C ARG A 127 5.27 -3.56 -3.31
N GLN A 128 4.11 -3.41 -3.93
CA GLN A 128 3.98 -2.74 -5.23
C GLN A 128 3.12 -1.48 -5.09
N ARG A 129 3.37 -0.50 -5.95
CA ARG A 129 2.55 0.71 -5.98
C ARG A 129 1.15 0.35 -6.45
N ALA A 130 0.13 0.83 -5.74
CA ALA A 130 -1.26 0.65 -6.11
C ALA A 130 -1.61 1.44 -7.37
N ASP A 131 -2.32 0.81 -8.30
CA ASP A 131 -2.86 1.50 -9.47
C ASP A 131 -3.99 2.44 -9.06
N ASN A 132 -4.88 1.96 -8.19
CA ASN A 132 -6.04 2.69 -7.70
C ASN A 132 -6.08 2.68 -6.17
N VAL A 133 -6.77 3.66 -5.60
CA VAL A 133 -7.03 3.71 -4.16
C VAL A 133 -8.51 4.00 -3.97
N HIS A 134 -9.15 3.14 -3.18
CA HIS A 134 -10.59 3.16 -2.94
C HIS A 134 -10.85 3.56 -1.50
N VAL A 135 -11.83 4.44 -1.30
CA VAL A 135 -12.31 4.80 0.03
C VAL A 135 -13.82 4.78 0.04
N LEU A 136 -14.40 3.97 0.92
CA LEU A 136 -15.83 3.95 1.16
C LEU A 136 -16.12 4.74 2.44
N ARG A 137 -17.08 5.65 2.33
CA ARG A 137 -17.53 6.44 3.48
C ARG A 137 -18.15 5.54 4.54
N PRO A 138 -17.88 5.82 5.82
CA PRO A 138 -18.63 5.20 6.90
C PRO A 138 -20.09 5.66 6.84
N VAL A 139 -21.01 4.76 7.23
CA VAL A 139 -22.45 5.06 7.33
C VAL A 139 -22.79 5.94 8.54
N THR A 140 -21.87 6.06 9.50
CA THR A 140 -22.01 6.96 10.66
C THR A 140 -20.76 7.81 10.86
N VAL A 141 -20.90 8.93 11.55
CA VAL A 141 -19.77 9.80 11.94
C VAL A 141 -18.82 9.16 12.95
N ALA A 142 -19.23 8.09 13.63
CA ALA A 142 -18.41 7.37 14.62
C ALA A 142 -17.64 6.18 14.01
N SER A 143 -17.96 5.79 12.77
CA SER A 143 -17.34 4.63 12.12
C SER A 143 -16.11 5.03 11.30
N ARG A 144 -15.16 4.10 11.20
CA ARG A 144 -13.97 4.25 10.37
C ARG A 144 -14.32 4.01 8.89
N PRO A 145 -13.68 4.71 7.94
CA PRO A 145 -13.82 4.38 6.54
C PRO A 145 -13.21 3.03 6.20
N ILE A 146 -13.65 2.47 5.09
CA ILE A 146 -12.99 1.32 4.45
C ILE A 146 -12.02 1.90 3.44
N ILE A 147 -10.76 1.47 3.51
CA ILE A 147 -9.73 1.83 2.53
C ILE A 147 -9.25 0.56 1.81
N GLY A 148 -8.98 0.66 0.52
CA GLY A 148 -8.50 -0.43 -0.32
C GLY A 148 -7.57 0.07 -1.42
N ILE A 149 -6.74 -0.83 -1.93
CA ILE A 149 -5.82 -0.62 -3.04
C ILE A 149 -5.96 -1.73 -4.08
#